data_AF-A0A4U7ES41-F1
#
_entry.id   AF-A0A4U7ES41-F1
#
_cell.length_a   1.000
_cell.length_b   1.000
_cell.length_c   1.000
_cell.angle_alpha   90.00
_cell.angle_beta   90.00
_cell.angle_gamma   90.00
#
_symmetry.space_group_name_H-M   'P 1'
#
loop_
_entity.id
_entity.type
_entity.pdbx_description
1 polymer ?
#
loop_
_entity_poly.entity_id
_entity_poly.type
_entity_poly.pdbx_seq_one_letter_code
_entity_poly.pdbx_strand_id
1 'polypeptide(L)' 'MALRIDAADPGVCRGCGAHVPSDFRRVHGDEDQLAYRCPGCDSWVRICEGSAAGKDVKRGERF' A
#
# COMPACT_ATOMS: atom_id res chain seq x y z
N MET A 1 -20.27 7.37 -23.43
CA MET A 1 -19.70 6.83 -22.18
C MET A 1 -18.26 7.33 -22.04
N ALA A 2 -18.01 8.33 -21.19
CA ALA A 2 -16.66 8.76 -20.88
C ALA A 2 -16.25 8.11 -19.55
N LEU A 3 -15.52 6.99 -19.63
CA LEU A 3 -14.77 6.48 -18.47
C LEU A 3 -13.56 7.40 -18.29
N ARG A 4 -13.79 8.54 -17.62
CA ARG A 4 -12.70 9.34 -17.07
C ARG A 4 -12.26 8.68 -15.78
N ILE A 5 -11.17 7.92 -15.84
CA ILE A 5 -10.40 7.55 -14.67
C ILE A 5 -9.03 8.23 -14.83
N ASP A 6 -9.03 9.55 -14.78
CA ASP A 6 -7.82 10.35 -14.57
C ASP A 6 -7.83 10.79 -13.10
N ALA A 7 -7.60 9.83 -12.22
CA ALA A 7 -7.28 10.07 -10.83
C ALA A 7 -6.20 9.03 -10.50
N ALA A 8 -4.94 9.43 -10.68
CA ALA A 8 -3.71 8.68 -10.41
C ALA A 8 -4.00 7.31 -9.80
N ASP A 9 -4.11 6.27 -10.63
CA ASP A 9 -4.71 4.98 -10.26
C ASP A 9 -4.23 4.56 -8.87
N PRO A 10 -5.04 4.77 -7.82
CA PRO A 10 -4.52 4.62 -6.47
C PRO A 10 -4.32 3.13 -6.18
N GLY A 11 -4.79 2.26 -7.08
CA GLY A 11 -4.52 0.83 -7.15
C GLY A 11 -3.11 0.47 -7.58
N VAL A 12 -2.12 1.38 -7.54
CA VAL A 12 -0.71 0.99 -7.66
C VAL A 12 0.07 1.27 -6.39
N CYS A 13 0.99 0.37 -6.08
CA CYS A 13 1.93 0.53 -4.99
C CYS A 13 2.92 1.65 -5.33
N ARG A 14 3.02 2.70 -4.51
CA ARG A 14 4.00 3.79 -4.75
C ARG A 14 5.45 3.34 -4.65
N GLY A 15 5.74 2.27 -3.90
CA GLY A 15 7.10 1.77 -3.71
C GLY A 15 7.62 0.88 -4.84
N CYS A 16 6.75 0.13 -5.53
CA CYS A 16 7.17 -0.81 -6.58
C CYS A 16 6.35 -0.75 -7.88
N GLY A 17 5.29 0.05 -7.94
CA GLY A 17 4.41 0.17 -9.10
C GLY A 17 3.47 -1.02 -9.32
N ALA A 18 3.51 -2.06 -8.49
CA ALA A 18 2.63 -3.22 -8.63
C ALA A 18 1.16 -2.85 -8.40
N HIS A 19 0.24 -3.52 -9.11
CA HIS A 19 -1.19 -3.32 -8.91
C HIS A 19 -1.64 -3.87 -7.54
N VAL A 20 -2.44 -3.10 -6.82
CA VAL A 20 -2.90 -3.34 -5.46
C VAL A 20 -4.43 -3.20 -5.41
N PRO A 21 -5.15 -4.20 -4.88
CA PRO A 21 -6.60 -4.15 -4.77
C PRO A 21 -7.08 -2.95 -3.96
N SER A 22 -8.22 -2.37 -4.34
CA SER A 22 -8.86 -1.28 -3.59
C SER A 22 -9.22 -1.67 -2.16
N ASP A 23 -9.65 -2.92 -1.94
CA ASP A 23 -9.94 -3.44 -0.58
C ASP A 23 -8.69 -3.51 0.30
N PHE A 24 -7.52 -3.82 -0.29
CA PHE A 24 -6.26 -3.81 0.44
C PHE A 24 -5.92 -2.40 0.92
N ARG A 25 -6.07 -1.41 0.04
CA ARG A 25 -5.77 0.00 0.34
C ARG A 25 -6.72 0.60 1.36
N ARG A 26 -7.97 0.14 1.37
CA ARG A 26 -8.95 0.53 2.37
C ARG A 26 -8.56 0.11 3.79
N VAL A 27 -7.85 -1.00 3.94
CA VAL A 27 -7.47 -1.55 5.26
C VAL A 27 -6.04 -1.18 5.65
N HIS A 28 -5.12 -1.21 4.69
CA HIS A 28 -3.68 -1.08 4.91
C HIS A 28 -3.06 0.16 4.26
N GLY A 29 -3.82 0.87 3.42
CA GLY A 29 -3.37 2.14 2.84
C GLY A 29 -3.41 3.26 3.87
N ASP A 30 -2.99 4.45 3.43
CA ASP A 30 -3.03 5.66 4.25
C ASP A 30 -4.44 6.30 4.25
N GLU A 31 -4.55 7.50 4.83
CA GLU A 31 -5.79 8.28 4.91
C GLU A 31 -6.37 8.62 3.52
N ASP A 32 -5.50 8.79 2.52
CA ASP A 32 -5.85 8.98 1.11
C ASP A 32 -6.10 7.66 0.34
N GLN A 33 -6.13 6.52 1.03
CA GLN A 33 -6.25 5.18 0.44
C GLN A 33 -5.14 4.85 -0.56
N LEU A 34 -3.91 5.35 -0.35
CA LEU A 34 -2.74 5.01 -1.15
C LEU A 34 -1.93 3.92 -0.44
N ALA A 35 -1.43 2.96 -1.21
CA ALA A 35 -0.49 1.96 -0.72
C ALA A 35 0.94 2.34 -1.09
N TYR A 36 1.78 2.59 -0.09
CA TYR A 36 3.21 2.80 -0.27
C TYR A 36 3.98 1.50 -0.44
N ARG A 37 3.48 0.43 0.19
CA ARG A 37 4.04 -0.93 0.07
C ARG A 37 2.96 -1.96 -0.17
N CYS A 38 3.31 -3.02 -0.88
CA CYS A 38 2.44 -4.15 -1.21
C CYS A 38 3.07 -5.46 -0.72
N PRO A 39 2.32 -6.57 -0.63
CA PRO A 39 2.86 -7.88 -0.24
C PRO A 39 3.94 -8.43 -1.18
N GLY A 40 4.11 -7.86 -2.38
CA GLY A 40 5.19 -8.20 -3.30
C GLY A 40 6.52 -7.51 -2.98
N CYS A 41 6.50 -6.33 -2.36
CA CYS A 41 7.72 -5.58 -2.01
C CYS A 41 7.99 -5.50 -0.50
N ASP A 42 7.02 -5.89 0.34
CA ASP A 42 7.12 -5.89 1.78
C ASP A 42 6.45 -7.15 2.37
N SER A 43 6.74 -7.44 3.64
CA SER A 43 6.22 -8.63 4.31
C SER A 43 4.87 -8.36 4.97
N TRP A 44 3.99 -9.37 5.00
CA TRP A 44 2.65 -9.25 5.61
C TRP A 44 2.66 -8.75 7.06
N VAL A 45 3.65 -9.16 7.85
CA VAL A 45 3.84 -8.69 9.24
C VAL A 45 3.94 -7.17 9.30
N ARG A 46 4.87 -6.58 8.53
CA ARG A 46 5.07 -5.13 8.48
C ARG A 46 3.87 -4.40 7.90
N ILE A 47 3.19 -5.00 6.93
CA ILE A 47 1.96 -4.44 6.33
C ILE A 47 0.85 -4.31 7.38
N CYS A 48 0.63 -5.36 8.18
CA CYS A 48 -0.32 -5.33 9.30
C CYS A 48 0.08 -4.31 10.38
N GLU A 49 1.38 -4.07 10.57
CA GLU A 49 1.90 -3.02 11.46
C GLU A 49 1.79 -1.59 10.88
N GLY A 50 1.40 -1.46 9.60
CA GLY A 50 1.13 -0.17 8.93
C GLY A 50 2.20 0.29 7.95
N SER A 51 3.15 -0.56 7.57
CA SER A 51 4.19 -0.27 6.56
C SER A 51 3.59 0.11 5.20
N ALA A 52 2.44 -0.48 4.86
CA ALA A 52 1.71 -0.17 3.63
C ALA A 52 1.14 1.27 3.59
N ALA A 53 0.85 1.87 4.75
CA ALA A 53 0.42 3.25 4.89
C ALA A 53 1.61 4.25 4.91
N GLY A 54 2.84 3.78 4.66
CA GLY A 54 4.04 4.60 4.71
C GLY A 54 4.62 4.78 6.12
N LYS A 55 4.12 4.06 7.13
CA LYS A 55 4.74 4.06 8.46
C LYS A 55 6.09 3.36 8.42
N ASP A 56 7.08 3.96 9.06
CA ASP A 56 8.38 3.32 9.29
C ASP A 56 8.22 2.21 10.34
N VAL A 57 7.78 1.04 9.89
CA VAL A 57 7.77 -0.17 10.70
C VAL A 57 9.19 -0.70 10.71
N LYS A 58 10.01 -0.30 11.68
CA LYS A 58 11.31 -0.93 11.89
C LYS A 58 11.07 -2.42 12.09
N ARG A 59 11.66 -3.26 11.25
CA ARG A 59 11.66 -4.70 11.49
C ARG A 59 12.35 -4.85 12.84
N GLY A 60 11.56 -5.17 13.87
CA GLY A 60 12.08 -5.33 15.21
C GLY A 60 13.34 -6.16 15.13
N GLU A 61 14.42 -5.59 15.64
CA GLU A 61 15.61 -6.28 16.09
C GLU A 61 15.11 -7.31 17.11
N ARG A 62 14.61 -8.44 16.61
CA ARG A 62 14.49 -9.65 17.39
C ARG A 62 15.69 -10.49 17.00
N PHE A 63 16.86 -9.99 17.36
CA PHE A 63 17.99 -10.75 17.90
C PHE A 63 19.09 -9.79 18.34
#